data_AF-A0A1C7D4W0-F1
#
_entry.id   AF-A0A1C7D4W0-F1
#
_cell.length_a   1.000
_cell.length_b   1.000
_cell.length_c   1.000
_cell.angle_alpha   90.00
_cell.angle_beta   90.00
_cell.angle_gamma   90.00
#
_symmetry.space_group_name_H-M   'P 1'
#
loop_
_entity.id
_entity.type
_entity.pdbx_description
1 polymer ?
#
loop_
_entity_poly.entity_id
_entity_poly.type
_entity_poly.pdbx_seq_one_letter_code
_entity_poly.pdbx_strand_id
1 'polypeptide(L)'
;MRPAAILAAVLMAIGALAATPAGASKTPQVLFECKDADWSVRLLGTGDGKLVLITSRLSGPPSTAGVTSSWREVREGRVTGQEGGHQSHLRLHDGYRQIILFEGRSGNLSDNPGETHAGAMTFTQRNPAQDLRVTCEADETNAKLVENTVKWAEQTGGPVPQPEDEGGEFDAWF
;
A
#
# COMPACT_ATOMS: atom_id res chain seq x y z
N MET A 1 -8.29 42.74 61.22
CA MET A 1 -8.64 42.94 59.79
C MET A 1 -7.37 42.69 58.99
N ARG A 2 -7.33 41.64 58.16
CA ARG A 2 -6.14 41.16 57.43
C ARG A 2 -6.15 41.69 55.98
N PRO A 3 -4.99 41.97 55.36
CA PRO A 3 -4.94 42.55 54.02
C PRO A 3 -5.15 41.47 52.94
N ALA A 4 -5.82 41.86 51.85
CA ALA A 4 -6.01 41.05 50.66
C ALA A 4 -4.75 41.10 49.78
N ALA A 5 -4.21 39.93 49.43
CA ALA A 5 -3.16 39.79 48.43
C ALA A 5 -3.80 39.47 47.07
N ILE A 6 -3.53 40.31 46.07
CA ILE A 6 -3.93 40.13 44.68
C ILE A 6 -2.82 39.31 44.00
N LEU A 7 -3.13 38.07 43.59
CA LEU A 7 -2.27 37.29 42.69
C LEU A 7 -2.69 37.55 41.23
N ALA A 8 -1.77 38.14 40.47
CA ALA A 8 -1.87 38.23 39.02
C ALA A 8 -1.47 36.89 38.39
N ALA A 9 -2.38 36.27 37.65
CA ALA A 9 -2.09 35.10 36.82
C ALA A 9 -1.58 35.56 35.44
N VAL A 10 -0.33 35.21 35.12
CA VAL A 10 0.26 35.39 33.80
C VAL A 10 -0.21 34.23 32.92
N LEU A 11 -1.08 34.50 31.94
CA LEU A 11 -1.37 33.56 30.86
C LEU A 11 -0.20 33.57 29.87
N MET A 12 0.58 32.48 29.84
CA MET A 12 1.43 32.19 28.69
C MET A 12 0.59 31.55 27.59
N ALA A 13 0.26 32.35 26.57
CA ALA A 13 -0.30 31.85 25.32
C ALA A 13 0.82 31.14 24.54
N ILE A 14 0.89 29.82 24.64
CA ILE A 14 1.68 28.99 23.74
C ILE A 14 0.92 28.97 22.41
N GLY A 15 1.36 29.80 21.47
CA GLY A 15 0.89 29.75 20.09
C GLY A 15 1.23 28.39 19.49
N ALA A 16 0.22 27.53 19.35
CA ALA A 16 0.32 26.35 18.52
C ALA A 16 0.49 26.82 17.07
N LEU A 17 1.70 26.73 16.54
CA LEU A 17 1.93 26.74 15.11
C LEU A 17 1.20 25.53 14.54
N ALA A 18 0.02 25.76 13.99
CA ALA A 18 -0.64 24.80 13.12
C ALA A 18 0.34 24.52 11.97
N ALA A 19 0.96 23.34 12.00
CA ALA A 19 1.70 22.83 10.87
C ALA A 19 0.72 22.75 9.70
N THR A 20 0.83 23.68 8.76
CA THR A 20 0.18 23.54 7.46
C THR A 20 0.67 22.24 6.84
N PRO A 21 -0.23 21.29 6.50
CA PRO A 21 0.18 20.07 5.84
C PRO A 21 0.97 20.46 4.60
N ALA A 22 2.18 19.90 4.47
CA ALA A 22 3.03 20.08 3.32
C ALA A 22 2.20 19.81 2.06
N GLY A 23 2.19 20.79 1.14
CA GLY A 23 1.31 20.77 -0.03
C GLY A 23 1.41 19.44 -0.78
N ALA A 24 0.27 18.77 -0.94
CA ALA A 24 0.18 17.54 -1.71
C ALA A 24 0.82 17.76 -3.09
N SER A 25 1.86 16.97 -3.40
CA SER A 25 2.47 16.96 -4.73
C SER A 25 1.37 16.70 -5.77
N LYS A 26 1.30 17.56 -6.80
CA LYS A 26 0.35 17.36 -7.91
C LYS A 26 0.75 16.18 -8.81
N THR A 27 1.99 15.73 -8.74
CA THR A 27 2.49 14.58 -9.52
C THR A 27 2.18 13.29 -8.77
N PRO A 28 1.54 12.30 -9.42
CA PRO A 28 1.35 10.99 -8.82
C PRO A 28 2.68 10.38 -8.37
N GLN A 29 2.72 9.85 -7.16
CA GLN A 29 3.86 9.15 -6.59
C GLN A 29 3.76 7.66 -6.88
N VAL A 30 4.84 7.03 -7.35
CA VAL A 30 4.90 5.57 -7.47
C VAL A 30 5.08 4.99 -6.07
N LEU A 31 4.14 4.14 -5.66
CA LEU A 31 4.16 3.43 -4.37
C LEU A 31 4.63 1.98 -4.54
N PHE A 32 4.38 1.42 -5.72
CA PHE A 32 4.76 0.09 -6.12
C PHE A 32 4.95 0.01 -7.63
N GLU A 33 6.00 -0.68 -8.09
CA GLU A 33 6.16 -1.06 -9.50
C GLU A 33 6.72 -2.47 -9.64
N CYS A 34 6.06 -3.29 -10.45
CA CYS A 34 6.53 -4.63 -10.79
C CYS A 34 6.34 -4.88 -12.28
N LYS A 35 7.34 -5.51 -12.91
CA LYS A 35 7.31 -5.83 -14.33
C LYS A 35 7.90 -7.21 -14.58
N ASP A 36 7.29 -7.94 -15.49
CA ASP A 36 7.87 -9.16 -16.08
C ASP A 36 8.08 -8.96 -17.59
N ALA A 37 8.23 -10.05 -18.35
CA ALA A 37 8.44 -9.99 -19.79
C ALA A 37 7.23 -9.44 -20.58
N ASP A 38 6.03 -9.57 -20.03
CA ASP A 38 4.76 -9.31 -20.74
C ASP A 38 3.95 -8.16 -20.13
N TRP A 39 4.12 -7.87 -18.84
CA TRP A 39 3.28 -6.96 -18.08
C TRP A 39 4.07 -5.98 -17.21
N SER A 40 3.48 -4.80 -17.01
CA SER A 40 3.86 -3.83 -15.99
C SER A 40 2.65 -3.52 -15.11
N VAL A 41 2.88 -3.51 -13.81
CA VAL A 41 1.91 -3.16 -12.78
C VAL A 41 2.47 -2.05 -11.91
N ARG A 42 1.74 -0.95 -11.77
CA ARG A 42 2.13 0.20 -10.95
C ARG A 42 1.00 0.64 -10.05
N LEU A 43 1.28 0.81 -8.76
CA LEU A 43 0.41 1.51 -7.83
C LEU A 43 0.89 2.95 -7.69
N LEU A 44 -0.02 3.89 -7.93
CA LEU A 44 0.23 5.32 -7.81
C LEU A 44 -0.61 5.92 -6.69
N GLY A 45 0.00 6.78 -5.88
CA GLY A 45 -0.70 7.69 -4.98
C GLY A 45 -0.87 9.06 -5.64
N THR A 46 -2.10 9.56 -5.73
CA THR A 46 -2.41 10.84 -6.39
C THR A 46 -2.41 12.02 -5.42
N GLY A 47 -2.28 13.25 -5.93
CA GLY A 47 -2.32 14.46 -5.09
C GLY A 47 -3.66 14.70 -4.38
N ASP A 48 -4.76 14.07 -4.83
CA ASP A 48 -6.06 14.10 -4.16
C ASP A 48 -6.28 12.93 -3.19
N GLY A 49 -5.21 12.21 -2.81
CA GLY A 49 -5.27 11.16 -1.79
C GLY A 49 -5.93 9.88 -2.27
N LYS A 50 -5.92 9.58 -3.58
CA LYS A 50 -6.45 8.32 -4.14
C LYS A 50 -5.33 7.37 -4.59
N LEU A 51 -5.64 6.08 -4.55
CA LEU A 51 -4.81 5.04 -5.15
C LEU A 51 -5.28 4.77 -6.58
N VAL A 52 -4.33 4.68 -7.50
CA VAL A 52 -4.55 4.31 -8.89
C VAL A 52 -3.62 3.17 -9.24
N LEU A 53 -4.18 2.01 -9.53
CA LEU A 53 -3.42 0.90 -10.07
C LEU A 53 -3.48 0.93 -11.60
N ILE A 54 -2.32 0.82 -12.25
CA ILE A 54 -2.16 0.74 -13.70
C ILE A 54 -1.59 -0.64 -14.03
N THR A 55 -2.26 -1.36 -14.92
CA THR A 55 -1.80 -2.64 -15.47
C THR A 55 -1.70 -2.54 -16.99
N SER A 56 -0.54 -2.79 -17.56
CA SER A 56 -0.29 -2.62 -19.00
C SER A 56 0.52 -3.78 -19.56
N ARG A 57 0.12 -4.30 -20.73
CA ARG A 57 0.97 -5.20 -21.51
C ARG A 57 2.13 -4.42 -22.13
N LEU A 58 3.33 -5.00 -22.08
CA LEU A 58 4.53 -4.45 -22.72
C LEU A 58 4.50 -4.64 -24.24
N SER A 59 3.96 -5.77 -24.69
CA SER A 59 3.77 -6.14 -26.09
C SER A 59 2.34 -5.82 -26.56
N GLY A 60 1.96 -4.55 -26.58
CA GLY A 60 0.64 -4.13 -27.08
C GLY A 60 0.36 -2.64 -26.90
N PRO A 61 -0.75 -2.12 -27.45
CA PRO A 61 -1.20 -0.78 -27.11
C PRO A 61 -1.44 -0.71 -25.59
N PRO A 62 -1.04 0.39 -24.93
CA PRO A 62 -1.15 0.51 -23.48
C PRO A 62 -2.61 0.35 -23.07
N SER A 63 -2.93 -0.74 -22.37
CA SER A 63 -4.17 -0.82 -21.61
C SER A 63 -3.97 0.00 -20.34
N THR A 64 -4.75 1.05 -20.14
CA THR A 64 -4.87 1.69 -18.83
C THR A 64 -6.16 1.18 -18.22
N ALA A 65 -6.14 -0.02 -17.64
CA ALA A 65 -7.15 -0.38 -16.66
C ALA A 65 -6.79 0.33 -15.36
N GLY A 66 -7.12 1.62 -15.29
CA GLY A 66 -6.95 2.41 -14.07
C GLY A 66 -7.95 1.92 -13.04
N VAL A 67 -7.49 1.12 -12.09
CA VAL A 67 -8.32 0.72 -10.96
C VAL A 67 -8.20 1.78 -9.88
N THR A 68 -9.32 2.42 -9.56
CA THR A 68 -9.45 3.27 -8.39
C THR A 68 -10.17 2.48 -7.30
N SER A 69 -9.43 1.92 -6.35
CA SER A 69 -10.04 1.33 -5.16
C SER A 69 -10.41 2.43 -4.17
N SER A 70 -11.57 2.31 -3.54
CA SER A 70 -11.86 3.15 -2.38
C SER A 70 -11.01 2.67 -1.20
N TRP A 71 -10.46 3.59 -0.42
CA TRP A 71 -9.64 3.26 0.74
C TRP A 71 -10.31 2.29 1.73
N ARG A 72 -11.64 2.28 1.81
CA ARG A 72 -12.40 1.35 2.66
C ARG A 72 -12.24 -0.11 2.27
N GLU A 73 -11.82 -0.38 1.05
CA GLU A 73 -11.61 -1.71 0.48
C GLU A 73 -10.13 -2.09 0.42
N VAL A 74 -9.23 -1.18 0.78
CA VAL A 74 -7.79 -1.46 0.85
C VAL A 74 -7.53 -2.25 2.12
N ARG A 75 -6.92 -3.42 1.97
CA ARG A 75 -6.52 -4.28 3.08
C ARG A 75 -5.03 -4.54 3.05
N GLU A 76 -4.38 -4.58 4.20
CA GLU A 76 -3.01 -5.01 4.36
C GLU A 76 -2.96 -6.33 5.11
N GLY A 77 -2.07 -7.22 4.69
CA GLY A 77 -1.84 -8.48 5.40
C GLY A 77 -0.37 -8.85 5.41
N ARG A 78 -0.05 -9.80 6.29
CA ARG A 78 1.27 -10.37 6.40
C ARG A 78 1.18 -11.84 6.76
N VAL A 79 1.81 -12.66 5.93
CA VAL A 79 1.94 -14.10 6.16
C VAL A 79 3.39 -14.40 6.52
N THR A 80 3.57 -15.17 7.59
CA THR A 80 4.90 -15.64 8.02
C THR A 80 5.04 -17.11 7.65
N GLY A 81 6.02 -17.40 6.81
CA GLY A 81 6.38 -18.74 6.40
C GLY A 81 7.42 -19.38 7.35
N GLN A 82 7.88 -20.58 6.97
CA GLN A 82 8.89 -21.30 7.74
C GLN A 82 10.26 -20.62 7.69
N GLU A 83 11.05 -20.79 8.75
CA GLU A 83 12.46 -20.36 8.85
C GLU A 83 12.71 -18.91 8.37
N GLY A 84 11.91 -17.97 8.86
CA GLY A 84 12.08 -16.53 8.63
C GLY A 84 11.53 -16.02 7.29
N GLY A 85 10.91 -16.89 6.49
CA GLY A 85 10.18 -16.49 5.30
C GLY A 85 8.96 -15.63 5.66
N HIS A 86 8.62 -14.66 4.83
CA HIS A 86 7.42 -13.86 5.01
C HIS A 86 6.98 -13.20 3.70
N GLN A 87 5.72 -12.83 3.65
CA GLN A 87 5.15 -11.99 2.62
C GLN A 87 4.26 -10.95 3.28
N SER A 88 4.34 -9.72 2.80
CA SER A 88 3.38 -8.66 3.06
C SER A 88 2.60 -8.40 1.78
N HIS A 89 1.36 -7.95 1.92
CA HIS A 89 0.52 -7.67 0.77
C HIS A 89 -0.43 -6.50 1.01
N LEU A 90 -0.82 -5.87 -0.08
CA LEU A 90 -1.97 -4.99 -0.17
C LEU A 90 -3.01 -5.61 -1.09
N ARG A 91 -4.22 -5.79 -0.57
CA ARG A 91 -5.39 -6.17 -1.34
C ARG A 91 -6.22 -4.94 -1.66
N LEU A 92 -6.56 -4.84 -2.92
CA LEU A 92 -7.37 -3.81 -3.55
C LEU A 92 -8.58 -4.47 -4.20
N HIS A 93 -9.65 -3.71 -4.38
CA HIS A 93 -10.84 -4.17 -5.08
C HIS A 93 -11.34 -3.10 -6.05
N ASP A 94 -11.71 -3.51 -7.26
CA ASP A 94 -12.14 -2.61 -8.34
C ASP A 94 -13.64 -2.69 -8.64
N GLY A 95 -14.40 -3.36 -7.78
CA GLY A 95 -15.82 -3.68 -7.99
C GLY A 95 -16.05 -5.04 -8.66
N TYR A 96 -15.06 -5.58 -9.36
CA TYR A 96 -15.18 -6.82 -10.14
C TYR A 96 -14.13 -7.87 -9.78
N ARG A 97 -12.96 -7.44 -9.31
CA ARG A 97 -11.78 -8.27 -9.07
C ARG A 97 -11.15 -7.92 -7.74
N GLN A 98 -10.63 -8.94 -7.06
CA GLN A 98 -9.65 -8.76 -5.99
C GLN A 98 -8.28 -8.62 -6.63
N ILE A 99 -7.46 -7.70 -6.16
CA ILE A 99 -6.13 -7.45 -6.70
C ILE A 99 -5.16 -7.46 -5.52
N ILE A 100 -4.17 -8.33 -5.56
CA ILE A 100 -3.16 -8.45 -4.51
C ILE A 100 -1.84 -7.98 -5.09
N LEU A 101 -1.26 -6.97 -4.46
CA LEU A 101 0.14 -6.58 -4.63
C LEU A 101 0.90 -7.15 -3.45
N PHE A 102 2.09 -7.71 -3.68
CA PHE A 102 2.85 -8.34 -2.60
C PHE A 102 4.35 -8.10 -2.72
N GLU A 103 5.01 -8.18 -1.58
CA GLU A 103 6.44 -8.19 -1.40
C GLU A 103 6.81 -9.20 -0.31
N GLY A 104 7.94 -9.87 -0.45
CA GLY A 104 8.29 -10.93 0.49
C GLY A 104 9.74 -11.34 0.42
N ARG A 105 10.08 -12.23 1.35
CA ARG A 105 11.39 -12.88 1.43
C ARG A 105 11.21 -14.36 1.67
N SER A 106 11.91 -15.16 0.88
CA SER A 106 11.91 -16.61 1.00
C SER A 106 12.64 -17.07 2.27
N GLY A 107 12.09 -18.07 2.97
CA GLY A 107 12.67 -18.63 4.19
C GLY A 107 13.85 -19.58 3.92
N ASN A 108 14.58 -19.99 4.97
CA ASN A 108 15.80 -20.77 4.80
C ASN A 108 15.60 -22.19 4.24
N LEU A 109 14.37 -22.71 4.26
CA LEU A 109 14.03 -24.03 3.71
C LEU A 109 13.48 -23.98 2.29
N SER A 110 13.41 -22.80 1.68
CA SER A 110 12.99 -22.66 0.29
C SER A 110 14.10 -23.03 -0.69
N ASP A 111 13.76 -23.22 -1.96
CA ASP A 111 14.74 -23.45 -3.02
C ASP A 111 15.67 -22.24 -3.25
N ASN A 112 15.19 -21.03 -2.90
CA ASN A 112 15.96 -19.79 -2.98
C ASN A 112 15.99 -19.02 -1.64
N PRO A 113 16.74 -19.51 -0.64
CA PRO A 113 16.79 -18.91 0.69
C PRO A 113 17.15 -17.44 0.70
N GLY A 114 16.36 -16.64 1.40
CA GLY A 114 16.64 -15.23 1.62
C GLY A 114 16.41 -14.31 0.42
N GLU A 115 16.02 -14.84 -0.73
CA GLU A 115 15.66 -14.07 -1.92
C GLU A 115 14.40 -13.22 -1.66
N THR A 116 14.44 -11.97 -2.10
CA THR A 116 13.30 -11.05 -2.01
C THR A 116 12.56 -10.97 -3.32
N HIS A 117 11.25 -11.09 -3.26
CA HIS A 117 10.38 -11.11 -4.43
C HIS A 117 9.23 -10.12 -4.26
N ALA A 118 8.70 -9.65 -5.38
CA ALA A 118 7.50 -8.84 -5.42
C ALA A 118 6.61 -9.28 -6.57
N GLY A 119 5.35 -8.87 -6.53
CA GLY A 119 4.43 -9.23 -7.59
C GLY A 119 3.05 -8.63 -7.44
N ALA A 120 2.25 -8.96 -8.43
CA ALA A 120 0.85 -8.58 -8.50
C ALA A 120 0.04 -9.74 -9.04
N MET A 121 -1.16 -9.92 -8.51
CA MET A 121 -2.11 -10.86 -9.05
C MET A 121 -3.54 -10.37 -8.94
N THR A 122 -4.39 -10.79 -9.86
CA THR A 122 -5.82 -10.48 -9.82
C THR A 122 -6.63 -11.76 -9.75
N PHE A 123 -7.76 -11.71 -9.04
CA PHE A 123 -8.72 -12.80 -8.96
C PHE A 123 -10.07 -12.32 -9.43
N THR A 124 -10.56 -12.94 -10.48
CA THR A 124 -11.84 -12.62 -11.12
C THR A 124 -12.77 -13.82 -10.95
N GLN A 125 -13.67 -13.76 -9.95
CA GLN A 125 -14.57 -14.89 -9.63
C GLN A 125 -15.38 -15.39 -10.84
N ARG A 126 -15.69 -14.51 -11.80
CA ARG A 126 -16.48 -14.85 -12.99
C ARG A 126 -15.68 -15.40 -14.16
N ASN A 127 -14.38 -15.12 -14.25
CA ASN A 127 -13.56 -15.52 -15.39
C ASN A 127 -12.05 -15.58 -15.04
N PRO A 128 -11.57 -16.70 -14.49
CA PRO A 128 -10.16 -16.87 -14.14
C PRO A 128 -9.20 -16.73 -15.32
N ALA A 129 -9.66 -16.88 -16.57
CA ALA A 129 -8.81 -16.66 -17.75
C ALA A 129 -8.41 -15.19 -17.95
N GLN A 130 -9.00 -14.26 -17.19
CA GLN A 130 -8.63 -12.85 -17.16
C GLN A 130 -7.70 -12.51 -15.99
N ASP A 131 -7.33 -13.49 -15.17
CA ASP A 131 -6.45 -13.27 -14.04
C ASP A 131 -5.03 -12.98 -14.52
N LEU A 132 -4.49 -11.88 -14.03
CA LEU A 132 -3.12 -11.47 -14.21
C LEU A 132 -2.28 -12.06 -13.07
N ARG A 133 -1.08 -12.52 -13.40
CA ARG A 133 -0.02 -12.81 -12.42
C ARG A 133 1.29 -12.26 -12.96
N VAL A 134 1.91 -11.38 -12.19
CA VAL A 134 3.22 -10.77 -12.47
C VAL A 134 4.10 -11.05 -11.27
N THR A 135 5.33 -11.48 -11.52
CA THR A 135 6.34 -11.69 -10.48
C THR A 135 7.64 -11.06 -10.95
N CYS A 136 8.30 -10.33 -10.06
CA CYS A 136 9.55 -9.63 -10.32
C CYS A 136 10.49 -9.78 -9.13
N GLU A 137 11.78 -9.58 -9.39
CA GLU A 137 12.75 -9.37 -8.32
C GLU A 137 12.39 -8.12 -7.52
N ALA A 138 12.59 -8.19 -6.21
CA ALA A 138 12.31 -7.03 -5.38
C ALA A 138 13.42 -5.96 -5.55
N ASP A 139 13.00 -4.71 -5.69
CA ASP A 139 13.87 -3.53 -5.76
C ASP A 139 13.31 -2.38 -4.90
N GLU A 140 13.95 -1.20 -4.98
CA GLU A 140 13.55 -0.02 -4.19
C GLU A 140 12.11 0.45 -4.43
N THR A 141 11.52 0.11 -5.58
CA THR A 141 10.17 0.52 -5.97
C THR A 141 9.09 -0.45 -5.52
N ASN A 142 9.42 -1.66 -5.08
CA ASN A 142 8.42 -2.67 -4.69
C ASN A 142 8.69 -3.40 -3.37
N ALA A 143 9.91 -3.35 -2.81
CA ALA A 143 10.28 -4.02 -1.56
C ALA A 143 9.68 -3.38 -0.29
N LYS A 144 8.87 -2.33 -0.45
CA LYS A 144 8.27 -1.53 0.64
C LYS A 144 6.82 -1.14 0.34
N LEU A 145 6.08 -1.99 -0.37
CA LEU A 145 4.71 -1.71 -0.81
C LEU A 145 3.82 -1.17 0.32
N VAL A 146 3.74 -1.89 1.43
CA VAL A 146 2.86 -1.50 2.55
C VAL A 146 3.37 -0.20 3.19
N GLU A 147 4.67 -0.13 3.51
CA GLU A 147 5.30 1.05 4.13
C GLU A 147 5.12 2.31 3.27
N ASN A 148 5.35 2.21 1.96
CA ASN A 148 5.18 3.32 1.01
C ASN A 148 3.73 3.79 0.95
N THR A 149 2.78 2.87 0.97
CA THR A 149 1.35 3.18 0.91
C THR A 149 0.87 3.86 2.18
N VAL A 150 1.27 3.36 3.35
CA VAL A 150 0.96 3.97 4.65
C VAL A 150 1.55 5.37 4.74
N LYS A 151 2.84 5.54 4.42
CA LYS A 151 3.50 6.86 4.43
C LYS A 151 2.81 7.86 3.52
N TRP A 152 2.39 7.43 2.34
CA TRP A 152 1.68 8.30 1.40
C TRP A 152 0.27 8.67 1.91
N ALA A 153 -0.45 7.72 2.53
CA ALA A 153 -1.73 8.01 3.18
C ALA A 153 -1.57 9.09 4.26
N GLU A 154 -0.58 8.94 5.14
CA GLU A 154 -0.27 9.91 6.20
C GLU A 154 0.07 11.28 5.63
N GLN A 155 0.91 11.35 4.58
CA GLN A 155 1.31 12.60 3.92
C GLN A 155 0.13 13.34 3.27
N THR A 156 -0.86 12.60 2.79
CA THR A 156 -2.02 13.17 2.09
C THR A 156 -3.25 13.36 2.99
N GLY A 157 -3.18 12.95 4.26
CA GLY A 157 -4.33 12.88 5.15
C GLY A 157 -5.37 11.84 4.71
N GLY A 158 -4.96 10.88 3.90
CA GLY A 158 -5.78 9.75 3.47
C GLY A 158 -5.94 8.69 4.57
N PRO A 159 -6.95 7.81 4.47
CA PRO A 159 -7.07 6.64 5.33
C PRO A 159 -5.88 5.70 5.14
N VAL A 160 -5.41 5.09 6.23
CA VAL A 160 -4.44 3.98 6.14
C VAL A 160 -5.15 2.68 5.72
N PRO A 161 -4.44 1.75 5.03
CA PRO A 161 -4.92 0.38 4.83
C PRO A 161 -5.46 -0.22 6.13
N GLN A 162 -6.54 -0.98 6.04
CA GLN A 162 -7.05 -1.74 7.19
C GLN A 162 -6.39 -3.13 7.21
N PRO A 163 -6.17 -3.75 8.37
CA PRO A 163 -5.71 -5.14 8.39
C PRO A 163 -6.71 -6.07 7.67
N GLU A 164 -6.20 -7.16 7.10
CA GLU A 164 -7.03 -8.28 6.65
C GLU A 164 -7.90 -8.83 7.79
N ASP A 165 -9.02 -9.43 7.41
CA ASP A 165 -9.92 -10.06 8.38
C ASP A 165 -9.24 -11.31 8.96
N GLU A 166 -9.15 -11.39 10.29
CA GLU A 166 -8.54 -12.53 10.98
C GLU A 166 -9.24 -13.85 10.58
N GLY A 167 -8.46 -14.82 10.10
CA GLY A 167 -8.96 -16.09 9.58
C GLY A 167 -9.69 -15.99 8.23
N GLY A 168 -9.63 -14.84 7.57
CA GLY A 168 -10.17 -14.61 6.24
C GLY A 168 -9.39 -15.36 5.15
N GLU A 169 -9.98 -15.44 3.96
CA GLU A 169 -9.39 -16.19 2.83
C GLU A 169 -8.01 -15.65 2.40
N PHE A 170 -7.72 -14.37 2.68
CA PHE A 170 -6.46 -13.71 2.33
C PHE A 170 -5.49 -13.55 3.52
N ASP A 171 -5.88 -13.99 4.72
CA ASP A 171 -5.07 -13.92 5.95
C ASP A 171 -4.12 -15.13 6.11
N ALA A 172 -4.34 -16.19 5.32
CA ALA A 172 -3.58 -17.43 5.37
C ALA A 172 -2.91 -17.81 4.04
N TRP A 173 -2.81 -16.88 3.09
CA TRP A 173 -2.38 -17.21 1.73
C TRP A 173 -0.85 -17.18 1.52
N PHE A 174 -0.41 -18.13 0.70
CA PHE A 174 0.94 -18.44 0.16
C PHE A 174 1.87 -19.32 1.00
#